data_AF-A0A925MEC0-F1
#
_entry.id   AF-A0A925MEC0-F1
#
_cell.length_a   1.000
_cell.length_b   1.000
_cell.length_c   1.000
_cell.angle_alpha   90.00
_cell.angle_beta   90.00
_cell.angle_gamma   90.00
#
_symmetry.space_group_name_H-M   'P 1'
#
loop_
_entity.id
_entity.type
_entity.pdbx_description
1 polymer ?
#
loop_
_entity_poly.entity_id
_entity_poly.type
_entity_poly.pdbx_seq_one_letter_code
_entity_poly.pdbx_strand_id
1 'polypeptide(L)'
;MRAPIHRSRGFTLIELMISVALGLIVLAALTSFFVRTSANRSEMERNSRQIENGRYAVNALRDDLALAGFYADITQPSTTVWNMPAGCVTTVADMGVKPDGLAPQLPVPIVLYPAGVGMPGGCTADYLAGTDVLVIRRLNSEPVTVA
;
A
#
# COMPACT_ATOMS: atom_id res chain seq x y z
N MET A 1 -76.80 28.27 13.62
CA MET A 1 -76.57 26.92 13.03
C MET A 1 -75.39 26.28 13.76
N ARG A 2 -75.58 25.16 14.47
CA ARG A 2 -74.49 24.41 15.12
C ARG A 2 -74.15 23.21 14.23
N ALA A 3 -72.93 23.15 13.72
CA ALA A 3 -72.48 21.99 12.95
C ALA A 3 -72.33 20.78 13.88
N PRO A 4 -72.82 19.58 13.49
CA PRO A 4 -72.68 18.39 14.30
C PRO A 4 -71.20 17.98 14.40
N ILE A 5 -70.76 17.71 15.62
CA ILE A 5 -69.43 17.18 15.90
C ILE A 5 -69.45 15.70 15.50
N HIS A 6 -68.73 15.33 14.45
CA HIS A 6 -68.59 13.93 14.05
C HIS A 6 -67.92 13.14 15.18
N ARG A 7 -68.62 12.15 15.74
CA ARG A 7 -68.01 11.16 16.64
C ARG A 7 -67.02 10.31 15.83
N SER A 8 -65.75 10.41 16.17
CA SER A 8 -64.71 9.52 15.67
C SER A 8 -65.04 8.08 16.09
N ARG A 9 -65.18 7.18 15.11
CA ARG A 9 -65.30 5.74 15.39
C ARG A 9 -63.90 5.25 15.81
N GLY A 10 -63.82 4.51 16.93
CA GLY A 10 -62.56 3.92 17.38
C GLY A 10 -62.06 2.84 16.43
N PHE A 11 -60.77 2.52 16.50
CA PHE A 11 -60.15 1.45 15.71
C PHE A 11 -60.54 0.07 16.23
N THR A 12 -60.64 -0.88 15.32
CA THR A 12 -60.77 -2.29 15.66
C THR A 12 -59.41 -2.87 16.08
N LEU A 13 -59.42 -3.90 16.93
CA LEU A 13 -58.19 -4.59 17.35
C LEU A 13 -57.41 -5.14 16.14
N ILE A 14 -58.13 -5.60 15.11
CA ILE A 14 -57.52 -6.11 13.88
C ILE A 14 -56.87 -5.01 13.02
N GLU A 15 -57.45 -3.80 12.95
CA GLU A 15 -56.80 -2.66 12.30
C GLU A 15 -55.49 -2.28 13.00
N LEU A 16 -55.46 -2.33 14.33
CA LEU A 16 -54.23 -2.07 15.10
C LEU A 16 -53.16 -3.13 14.80
N MET A 17 -53.54 -4.42 14.80
CA MET A 17 -52.60 -5.52 14.50
C MET A 17 -52.00 -5.39 13.10
N ILE A 18 -52.83 -5.11 12.10
CA ILE A 18 -52.38 -4.91 10.72
C ILE A 18 -51.45 -3.69 10.62
N SER A 19 -51.80 -2.57 11.27
CA SER A 19 -50.98 -1.36 11.25
C SER A 19 -49.59 -1.59 11.85
N VAL A 20 -49.51 -2.30 12.99
CA VAL A 20 -48.24 -2.65 13.62
C VAL A 20 -47.43 -3.61 12.76
N ALA A 21 -48.06 -4.63 12.18
CA ALA A 21 -47.39 -5.58 11.30
C ALA A 21 -46.76 -4.89 10.08
N LEU A 22 -47.51 -4.00 9.41
CA LEU A 22 -46.99 -3.21 8.30
C LEU A 22 -45.86 -2.27 8.73
N GLY A 23 -46.00 -1.62 9.90
CA GLY A 23 -44.95 -0.78 10.48
C GLY A 23 -43.64 -1.54 10.70
N LEU A 24 -43.71 -2.77 11.25
CA LEU A 24 -42.55 -3.61 11.46
C LEU A 24 -41.89 -4.05 10.14
N ILE A 25 -42.68 -4.38 9.11
CA ILE A 25 -42.16 -4.75 7.79
C ILE A 25 -41.37 -3.60 7.18
N VAL A 26 -41.91 -2.38 7.23
CA VAL A 26 -41.24 -1.18 6.70
C VAL A 26 -39.94 -0.90 7.47
N LEU A 27 -39.97 -0.96 8.81
CA LEU A 27 -38.78 -0.78 9.62
C LEU A 27 -37.70 -1.82 9.30
N ALA A 28 -38.07 -3.10 9.20
CA ALA A 28 -37.13 -4.17 8.87
C ALA A 28 -36.47 -3.95 7.49
N ALA A 29 -37.24 -3.50 6.50
CA ALA A 29 -36.74 -3.17 5.17
C ALA A 29 -35.74 -2.00 5.21
N LEU A 30 -36.08 -0.92 5.92
CA LEU A 30 -35.22 0.27 6.06
C LEU A 30 -33.91 -0.06 6.80
N THR A 31 -33.99 -0.80 7.90
CA THR A 31 -32.79 -1.24 8.64
C THR A 31 -31.89 -2.10 7.76
N SER A 32 -32.47 -3.06 7.04
CA SER A 32 -31.72 -3.93 6.13
C SER A 32 -31.03 -3.15 5.01
N PHE A 33 -31.74 -2.17 4.43
CA PHE A 33 -31.19 -1.27 3.42
C PHE A 33 -30.03 -0.46 3.99
N PHE A 34 -30.21 0.17 5.15
CA PHE A 34 -29.18 0.97 5.80
C PHE A 34 -27.91 0.17 6.10
N VAL A 35 -28.05 -1.04 6.64
CA VAL A 35 -26.89 -1.93 6.93
C VAL A 35 -26.15 -2.27 5.64
N ARG A 36 -26.86 -2.60 4.56
CA ARG A 36 -26.25 -2.87 3.25
C ARG A 36 -25.52 -1.67 2.69
N THR A 37 -26.11 -0.47 2.78
CA THR A 37 -25.48 0.77 2.32
C THR A 37 -24.23 1.09 3.13
N SER A 38 -24.28 0.90 4.45
CA SER A 38 -23.13 1.11 5.35
C SER A 38 -21.98 0.15 5.03
N ALA A 39 -22.28 -1.14 4.85
CA ALA A 39 -21.30 -2.14 4.43
C ALA A 39 -20.72 -1.83 3.05
N ASN A 40 -21.55 -1.45 2.08
CA ASN A 40 -21.06 -1.08 0.76
C ASN A 40 -20.11 0.12 0.83
N ARG A 41 -20.43 1.13 1.64
CA ARG A 41 -19.55 2.29 1.84
C ARG A 41 -18.21 1.89 2.45
N SER A 42 -18.19 1.01 3.45
CA SER A 42 -16.94 0.57 4.08
C SER A 42 -16.06 -0.24 3.13
N GLU A 43 -16.66 -1.08 2.27
CA GLU A 43 -15.94 -1.79 1.21
C GLU A 43 -15.37 -0.82 0.17
N MET A 44 -16.14 0.19 -0.26
CA MET A 44 -15.61 1.23 -1.17
C MET A 44 -14.41 1.96 -0.55
N GLU A 45 -14.46 2.32 0.73
CA GLU A 45 -13.33 2.95 1.41
C GLU A 45 -12.11 2.03 1.52
N ARG A 46 -12.30 0.73 1.75
CA ARG A 46 -11.20 -0.26 1.76
C ARG A 46 -10.56 -0.37 0.37
N ASN A 47 -11.37 -0.46 -0.68
CA ASN A 47 -10.88 -0.52 -2.06
C ASN A 47 -10.13 0.76 -2.44
N SER A 48 -10.66 1.94 -2.07
CA SER A 48 -9.96 3.21 -2.30
C SER A 48 -8.62 3.26 -1.59
N ARG A 49 -8.53 2.81 -0.33
CA ARG A 49 -7.26 2.72 0.40
C ARG A 49 -6.29 1.74 -0.26
N GLN A 50 -6.76 0.59 -0.74
CA GLN A 50 -5.92 -0.39 -1.42
C GLN A 50 -5.34 0.18 -2.73
N ILE A 51 -6.15 0.89 -3.52
CA ILE A 51 -5.70 1.54 -4.75
C ILE A 51 -4.67 2.61 -4.44
N GLU A 52 -4.92 3.45 -3.44
CA GLU A 52 -3.99 4.51 -3.05
C GLU A 52 -2.66 3.95 -2.54
N ASN A 53 -2.70 2.91 -1.70
CA ASN A 53 -1.49 2.22 -1.24
C ASN A 53 -0.71 1.58 -2.40
N GLY A 54 -1.41 0.96 -3.36
CA GLY A 54 -0.78 0.39 -4.56
C GLY A 54 -0.12 1.47 -5.42
N ARG A 55 -0.81 2.59 -5.66
CA ARG A 55 -0.29 3.74 -6.40
C ARG A 55 0.93 4.34 -5.72
N TYR A 56 0.88 4.49 -4.39
CA TYR A 56 2.00 4.96 -3.59
C TYR A 56 3.21 4.03 -3.69
N ALA A 57 3.01 2.71 -3.51
CA ALA A 57 4.08 1.73 -3.61
C ALA A 57 4.76 1.74 -4.98
N VAL A 58 3.98 1.79 -6.07
CA VAL A 58 4.53 1.86 -7.44
C VAL A 58 5.30 3.15 -7.67
N ASN A 59 4.81 4.29 -7.17
CA ASN A 59 5.52 5.56 -7.28
C ASN A 59 6.85 5.54 -6.53
N ALA A 60 6.87 5.03 -5.29
CA ALA A 60 8.11 4.89 -4.52
C ALA A 60 9.12 3.99 -5.23
N LEU A 61 8.68 2.84 -5.76
CA LEU A 61 9.53 1.95 -6.57
C LEU A 61 10.06 2.65 -7.83
N ARG A 62 9.23 3.43 -8.51
CA ARG A 62 9.63 4.19 -9.69
C ARG A 62 10.72 5.20 -9.36
N ASP A 63 10.58 5.93 -8.26
CA ASP A 63 11.54 6.97 -7.85
C ASP A 63 12.90 6.34 -7.48
N ASP A 64 12.91 5.21 -6.77
CA ASP A 64 14.15 4.49 -6.47
C ASP A 64 14.78 3.85 -7.71
N LEU A 65 13.98 3.27 -8.62
CA LEU A 65 14.46 2.72 -9.89
C LEU A 65 15.05 3.79 -10.80
N ALA A 66 14.46 4.99 -10.84
CA ALA A 66 14.96 6.11 -11.63
C ALA A 66 16.36 6.56 -11.19
N LEU A 67 16.70 6.34 -9.93
CA LEU A 67 18.00 6.67 -9.34
C LEU A 67 18.91 5.45 -9.19
N ALA A 68 18.52 4.27 -9.67
CA ALA A 68 19.34 3.07 -9.60
C ALA A 68 20.70 3.28 -10.28
N GLY A 69 21.79 3.02 -9.58
CA GLY A 69 23.14 3.24 -10.09
C GLY A 69 23.60 4.70 -10.08
N PHE A 70 22.86 5.58 -9.40
CA PHE A 70 23.36 6.91 -9.09
C PHE A 70 24.52 6.80 -8.07
N TYR A 71 25.74 7.09 -8.53
CA TYR A 71 26.97 7.05 -7.73
C TYR A 71 27.64 8.43 -7.63
N ALA A 72 26.85 9.50 -7.70
CA ALA A 72 27.32 10.89 -7.64
C ALA A 72 28.46 11.17 -8.65
N ASP A 73 29.54 11.82 -8.21
CA ASP A 73 30.66 12.24 -9.07
C ASP A 73 31.72 11.14 -9.31
N ILE A 74 31.43 9.87 -8.94
CA ILE A 74 32.36 8.77 -9.23
C ILE A 74 32.40 8.53 -10.74
N THR A 75 33.56 8.78 -11.33
CA THR A 75 33.78 8.52 -12.76
C THR A 75 33.64 7.03 -13.07
N GLN A 76 32.89 6.70 -14.13
CA GLN A 76 32.65 5.31 -14.56
C GLN A 76 33.32 5.04 -15.92
N PRO A 77 34.65 4.87 -15.97
CA PRO A 77 35.34 4.46 -17.20
C PRO A 77 34.93 3.03 -17.59
N SER A 78 35.25 2.62 -18.81
CA SER A 78 35.01 1.24 -19.29
C SER A 78 35.71 0.15 -18.47
N THR A 79 36.70 0.53 -17.67
CA THR A 79 37.44 -0.30 -16.71
C THR A 79 36.73 -0.48 -15.36
N THR A 80 35.56 0.11 -15.16
CA THR A 80 34.76 -0.04 -13.93
C THR A 80 34.45 -1.51 -13.69
N VAL A 81 34.71 -1.97 -12.46
CA VAL A 81 34.43 -3.33 -12.04
C VAL A 81 33.12 -3.35 -11.25
N TRP A 82 32.18 -4.18 -11.71
CA TRP A 82 30.90 -4.38 -11.04
C TRP A 82 31.00 -5.52 -10.03
N ASN A 83 30.77 -5.22 -8.75
CA ASN A 83 30.71 -6.23 -7.70
C ASN A 83 29.27 -6.51 -7.27
N MET A 84 29.05 -7.69 -6.70
CA MET A 84 27.72 -8.14 -6.26
C MET A 84 27.74 -8.38 -4.75
N PRO A 85 27.62 -7.32 -3.93
CA PRO A 85 27.57 -7.48 -2.49
C PRO A 85 26.25 -8.13 -2.05
N ALA A 86 26.19 -8.57 -0.79
CA ALA A 86 24.97 -9.11 -0.20
C ALA A 86 23.80 -8.10 -0.31
N GLY A 87 22.56 -8.60 -0.36
CA GLY A 87 21.38 -7.84 -0.78
C GLY A 87 21.20 -6.51 -0.05
N CYS A 88 21.09 -6.52 1.28
CA CYS A 88 20.75 -5.34 2.07
C CYS A 88 21.89 -4.83 2.94
N VAL A 89 23.14 -4.94 2.48
CA VAL A 89 24.23 -4.23 3.13
C VAL A 89 24.08 -2.73 2.93
N THR A 90 24.33 -1.93 3.96
CA THR A 90 24.08 -0.47 3.95
C THR A 90 25.35 0.36 4.11
N THR A 91 26.48 -0.26 4.47
CA THR A 91 27.76 0.46 4.59
C THR A 91 28.49 0.49 3.25
N VAL A 92 29.20 1.59 2.96
CA VAL A 92 29.99 1.76 1.73
C VAL A 92 31.08 0.69 1.61
N ALA A 93 31.67 0.29 2.75
CA ALA A 93 32.70 -0.76 2.81
C ALA A 93 32.13 -2.13 2.44
N ASP A 94 30.99 -2.53 3.01
CA ASP A 94 30.37 -3.83 2.73
C ASP A 94 29.75 -3.90 1.33
N MET A 95 29.36 -2.74 0.77
CA MET A 95 29.01 -2.62 -0.64
C MET A 95 30.21 -2.79 -1.57
N GLY A 96 31.44 -2.79 -1.04
CA GLY A 96 32.68 -2.93 -1.80
C GLY A 96 32.95 -1.77 -2.76
N VAL A 97 32.44 -0.58 -2.44
CA VAL A 97 32.69 0.63 -3.22
C VAL A 97 34.15 1.03 -3.06
N LYS A 98 34.86 1.16 -4.17
CA LYS A 98 36.21 1.73 -4.23
C LYS A 98 36.23 2.76 -5.36
N PRO A 99 36.01 4.05 -5.03
CA PRO A 99 35.79 5.08 -6.04
C PRO A 99 37.10 5.50 -6.74
N ASP A 100 38.24 5.26 -6.10
CA ASP A 100 39.54 5.72 -6.58
C ASP A 100 40.24 4.68 -7.47
N GLY A 101 40.98 5.18 -8.45
CA GLY A 101 41.87 4.38 -9.31
C GLY A 101 41.37 4.25 -10.74
N LEU A 102 42.19 3.58 -11.57
CA LEU A 102 41.90 3.37 -13.00
C LEU A 102 40.78 2.36 -13.24
N ALA A 103 40.36 1.60 -12.23
CA ALA A 103 39.31 0.59 -12.30
C ALA A 103 38.45 0.67 -11.02
N PRO A 104 37.58 1.70 -10.90
CA PRO A 104 36.74 1.86 -9.71
C PRO A 104 35.81 0.65 -9.55
N GLN A 105 35.56 0.27 -8.30
CA GLN A 105 34.67 -0.83 -7.95
C GLN A 105 33.34 -0.27 -7.48
N LEU A 106 32.25 -0.66 -8.15
CA LEU A 106 30.91 -0.18 -7.85
C LEU A 106 29.93 -1.36 -7.79
N PRO A 107 28.93 -1.32 -6.88
CA PRO A 107 27.95 -2.38 -6.79
C PRO A 107 27.05 -2.41 -8.01
N VAL A 108 26.63 -3.60 -8.40
CA VAL A 108 25.58 -3.75 -9.40
C VAL A 108 24.31 -3.06 -8.86
N PRO A 109 23.74 -2.11 -9.62
CA PRO A 109 22.69 -1.22 -9.12
C PRO A 109 21.34 -1.91 -8.95
N ILE A 110 21.08 -2.97 -9.71
CA ILE A 110 19.82 -3.73 -9.66
C ILE A 110 20.15 -5.21 -9.58
N VAL A 111 19.61 -5.89 -8.56
CA VAL A 111 19.74 -7.34 -8.40
C VAL A 111 18.37 -7.95 -8.12
N LEU A 112 18.05 -9.04 -8.82
CA LEU A 112 16.91 -9.89 -8.51
C LEU A 112 17.37 -11.17 -7.82
N TYR A 113 16.66 -11.55 -6.76
CA TYR A 113 16.74 -12.86 -6.15
C TYR A 113 15.42 -13.59 -6.41
N PRO A 114 15.45 -14.78 -7.04
CA PRO A 114 14.24 -15.51 -7.38
C PRO A 114 13.58 -16.10 -6.14
N ALA A 115 12.27 -16.30 -6.21
CA ALA A 115 11.46 -16.95 -5.20
C ALA A 115 12.07 -18.30 -4.78
N GLY A 116 12.06 -18.57 -3.47
CA GLY A 116 12.49 -19.84 -2.89
C GLY A 116 13.98 -19.92 -2.50
N VAL A 117 14.81 -18.93 -2.85
CA VAL A 117 16.20 -18.85 -2.36
C VAL A 117 16.31 -18.27 -0.94
N GLY A 118 15.17 -17.87 -0.36
CA GLY A 118 15.11 -17.16 0.91
C GLY A 118 15.54 -15.70 0.78
N MET A 119 15.34 -14.92 1.84
CA MET A 119 15.74 -13.52 1.80
C MET A 119 17.27 -13.40 1.90
N PRO A 120 17.92 -12.57 1.05
CA PRO A 120 19.34 -12.30 1.22
C PRO A 120 19.60 -11.69 2.61
N GLY A 121 20.71 -12.09 3.24
CA GLY A 121 21.06 -11.65 4.59
C GLY A 121 21.14 -10.12 4.72
N GLY A 122 20.71 -9.61 5.88
CA GLY A 122 20.67 -8.18 6.19
C GLY A 122 19.37 -7.46 5.79
N CYS A 123 18.45 -8.15 5.11
CA CYS A 123 17.15 -7.61 4.74
C CYS A 123 16.07 -7.85 5.82
N THR A 124 14.88 -7.23 5.67
CA THR A 124 13.82 -7.20 6.69
C THR A 124 13.32 -8.61 7.10
N ALA A 125 12.80 -8.75 8.32
CA ALA A 125 12.23 -10.02 8.77
C ALA A 125 10.83 -10.31 8.16
N ASP A 126 10.17 -9.30 7.58
CA ASP A 126 8.79 -9.37 7.07
C ASP A 126 8.71 -9.90 5.62
N TYR A 127 9.66 -10.75 5.25
CA TYR A 127 9.68 -11.40 3.94
C TYR A 127 8.59 -12.47 3.84
N LEU A 128 7.80 -12.39 2.77
CA LEU A 128 6.86 -13.45 2.42
C LEU A 128 7.60 -14.57 1.69
N ALA A 129 7.63 -15.75 2.30
CA ALA A 129 8.25 -16.92 1.69
C ALA A 129 7.66 -17.22 0.30
N GLY A 130 8.53 -17.44 -0.69
CA GLY A 130 8.11 -17.74 -2.06
C GLY A 130 7.88 -16.50 -2.93
N THR A 131 8.24 -15.31 -2.48
CA THR A 131 8.28 -14.12 -3.35
C THR A 131 9.71 -13.80 -3.81
N ASP A 132 9.81 -13.15 -4.97
CA ASP A 132 11.06 -12.57 -5.47
C ASP A 132 11.49 -11.38 -4.61
N VAL A 133 12.79 -11.08 -4.59
CA VAL A 133 13.35 -9.90 -3.93
C VAL A 133 14.10 -9.05 -4.96
N LEU A 134 13.70 -7.79 -5.06
CA LEU A 134 14.38 -6.76 -5.86
C LEU A 134 15.23 -5.88 -4.94
N VAL A 135 16.53 -5.84 -5.18
CA VAL A 135 17.47 -4.96 -4.49
C VAL A 135 17.90 -3.85 -5.45
N ILE A 136 17.69 -2.61 -5.01
CA ILE A 136 18.10 -1.40 -5.73
C ILE A 136 19.19 -0.72 -4.92
N ARG A 137 20.27 -0.31 -5.58
CA ARG A 137 21.38 0.41 -4.98
C ARG A 137 21.59 1.75 -5.66
N ARG A 138 21.70 2.78 -4.83
CA ARG A 138 21.93 4.17 -5.21
C ARG A 138 22.54 4.92 -4.03
N LEU A 139 23.26 6.00 -4.31
CA LEU A 139 23.59 6.99 -3.29
C LEU A 139 22.40 7.91 -3.03
N ASN A 140 22.45 8.60 -1.89
CA ASN A 140 21.52 9.69 -1.63
C ASN A 140 21.77 10.81 -2.65
N SER A 141 20.70 11.40 -3.17
CA SER A 141 20.74 12.55 -4.07
C SER A 141 21.00 13.87 -3.33
N GLU A 142 20.83 13.89 -2.01
CA GLU A 142 21.19 15.05 -1.19
C GLU A 142 22.69 15.04 -0.90
N PRO A 143 23.43 16.11 -1.26
CA PRO A 143 24.85 16.19 -0.99
C PRO A 143 25.10 16.32 0.51
N VAL A 144 25.98 15.48 1.04
CA VAL A 144 26.45 15.56 2.43
C VAL A 144 27.83 16.21 2.42
N THR A 145 28.03 17.26 3.22
CA THR A 145 29.36 17.86 3.40
C THR A 145 30.22 16.91 4.22
N VAL A 146 31.32 16.44 3.63
CA VAL A 146 32.31 15.61 4.32
C VAL A 146 33.02 16.49 5.36
N ALA A 147 32.92 16.11 6.63
CA ALA A 147 33.56 16.82 7.76
C ALA A 147 35.07 16.58 7.80
#